data_AF-A0A973C8I2-F1
#
_entry.id   AF-A0A973C8I2-F1
#
_cell.length_a   1.000
_cell.length_b   1.000
_cell.length_c   1.000
_cell.angle_alpha   90.00
_cell.angle_beta   90.00
_cell.angle_gamma   90.00
#
_symmetry.space_group_name_H-M   'P 1'
#
loop_
_entity.id
_entity.type
_entity.pdbx_description
1 polymer ?
#
loop_
_entity_poly.entity_id
_entity_poly.type
_entity_poly.pdbx_seq_one_letter_code
_entity_poly.pdbx_strand_id
1 'polypeptide(L)'
;MNQLDRIITSFSNVSSFFEILSEYHEKQHLENLDYKNRSTKELTDYVNAAQKSEREMGEFYDYHNYDLRVEAELRHEEMAAQAQFEFFNFQKEQHLISLLEMKLLYLYKEVEIKLKTILSSKFNEKTEDLSSLYKIVNCFKINKVNIKKIDGYADINNLRLVSNDLKHSLKINGSKKLQEFNGVERFNSHVLDKFLYGKVYKIESFFKLIIDSINGVKVNAYIVSGDIPF
;
A
#
# COMPACT_ATOMS: atom_id res chain seq x y z
N MET A 1 -2.61 -31.96 14.57
CA MET A 1 -2.68 -30.55 14.14
C MET A 1 -2.34 -29.71 15.37
N ASN A 2 -1.19 -29.02 15.36
CA ASN A 2 -0.66 -28.40 16.57
C ASN A 2 -1.49 -27.16 16.95
N GLN A 3 -1.54 -26.82 18.23
CA GLN A 3 -2.26 -25.64 18.73
C GLN A 3 -1.72 -24.33 18.11
N LEU A 4 -0.43 -24.32 17.73
CA LEU A 4 0.19 -23.26 16.94
C LEU A 4 -0.41 -23.14 15.53
N ASP A 5 -0.71 -24.26 14.86
CA ASP A 5 -1.29 -24.23 13.52
C ASP A 5 -2.67 -23.57 13.57
N ARG A 6 -3.50 -23.86 14.59
CA ARG A 6 -4.83 -23.24 14.80
C ARG A 6 -4.78 -21.75 15.15
N ILE A 7 -3.73 -21.28 15.82
CA ILE A 7 -3.55 -19.85 16.14
C ILE A 7 -3.07 -19.08 14.90
N ILE A 8 -2.35 -19.75 13.99
CA ILE A 8 -1.85 -19.17 12.74
C ILE A 8 -2.91 -19.23 11.62
N THR A 9 -3.89 -20.15 11.66
CA THR A 9 -4.89 -20.37 10.58
C THR A 9 -6.14 -19.49 10.57
N SER A 10 -6.16 -18.30 11.19
CA SER A 10 -7.36 -17.44 11.09
C SER A 10 -7.06 -16.01 10.61
N PHE A 11 -6.22 -15.87 9.58
CA PHE A 11 -6.16 -14.65 8.77
C PHE A 11 -6.79 -14.79 7.38
N SER A 12 -7.23 -15.98 6.98
CA SER A 12 -7.98 -16.16 5.72
C SER A 12 -9.16 -15.20 5.63
N ASN A 13 -9.82 -14.92 6.77
CA ASN A 13 -10.95 -14.01 6.87
C ASN A 13 -10.56 -12.52 6.73
N VAL A 14 -9.31 -12.17 7.07
CA VAL A 14 -8.78 -10.80 6.94
C VAL A 14 -8.28 -10.57 5.52
N SER A 15 -7.61 -11.56 4.92
CA SER A 15 -7.25 -11.52 3.50
C SER A 15 -8.49 -11.47 2.61
N SER A 16 -9.51 -12.29 2.89
CA SER A 16 -10.78 -12.24 2.16
C SER A 16 -11.49 -10.90 2.33
N PHE A 17 -11.38 -10.25 3.50
CA PHE A 17 -11.92 -8.91 3.69
C PHE A 17 -11.20 -7.86 2.82
N PHE A 18 -9.87 -7.97 2.67
CA PHE A 18 -9.12 -7.09 1.76
C PHE A 18 -9.44 -7.33 0.29
N GLU A 19 -9.68 -8.58 -0.10
CA GLU A 19 -10.15 -8.92 -1.46
C GLU A 19 -11.52 -8.30 -1.73
N ILE A 20 -12.48 -8.48 -0.82
CA ILE A 20 -13.83 -7.89 -0.92
C ILE A 20 -13.77 -6.35 -0.99
N LEU A 21 -12.92 -5.72 -0.16
CA LEU A 21 -12.73 -4.27 -0.21
C LEU A 21 -12.13 -3.81 -1.54
N SER A 22 -11.18 -4.56 -2.08
CA SER A 22 -10.54 -4.24 -3.36
C SER A 22 -11.56 -4.33 -4.51
N GLU A 23 -12.35 -5.40 -4.53
CA GLU A 23 -13.45 -5.59 -5.49
C GLU A 23 -14.50 -4.46 -5.37
N TYR A 24 -14.90 -4.11 -4.15
CA TYR A 24 -15.80 -2.99 -3.90
C TYR A 24 -15.25 -1.67 -4.46
N HIS A 25 -13.97 -1.38 -4.19
CA HIS A 25 -13.32 -0.17 -4.67
C HIS A 25 -13.15 -0.13 -6.19
N GLU A 26 -12.96 -1.28 -6.84
CA GLU A 26 -12.90 -1.39 -8.29
C GLU A 26 -14.28 -1.15 -8.92
N LYS A 27 -15.31 -1.82 -8.39
CA LYS A 27 -16.69 -1.64 -8.85
C LYS A 27 -17.15 -0.19 -8.72
N GLN A 28 -16.98 0.41 -7.54
CA GLN A 28 -17.37 1.81 -7.32
C GLN A 28 -16.56 2.79 -8.17
N HIS A 29 -15.29 2.51 -8.43
CA HIS A 29 -14.49 3.32 -9.35
C HIS A 29 -15.10 3.32 -10.76
N LEU A 30 -15.45 2.13 -11.27
CA LEU A 30 -16.04 1.98 -12.60
C LEU A 30 -17.40 2.66 -12.70
N GLU A 31 -18.26 2.50 -11.68
CA GLU A 31 -19.58 3.15 -11.63
C GLU A 31 -19.46 4.68 -11.63
N ASN A 32 -18.57 5.25 -10.81
CA ASN A 32 -18.36 6.70 -10.77
C ASN A 32 -17.71 7.24 -12.06
N LEU A 33 -16.80 6.47 -12.67
CA LEU A 33 -16.18 6.84 -13.95
C LEU A 33 -17.21 6.85 -15.08
N ASP A 34 -18.08 5.84 -15.12
CA ASP A 34 -19.17 5.76 -16.10
C ASP A 34 -20.16 6.91 -15.93
N TYR A 35 -20.57 7.22 -14.69
CA TYR A 35 -21.44 8.36 -14.41
C TYR A 35 -20.83 9.68 -14.90
N LYS A 36 -19.57 9.95 -14.52
CA LYS A 36 -18.82 11.12 -15.00
C LYS A 36 -18.79 11.21 -16.53
N ASN A 37 -18.47 10.11 -17.21
CA ASN A 37 -18.36 10.08 -18.67
C ASN A 37 -19.71 10.35 -19.35
N ARG A 38 -20.81 9.81 -18.80
CA ARG A 38 -22.16 10.06 -19.31
C ARG A 38 -22.56 11.52 -19.16
N SER A 39 -22.42 12.11 -17.96
CA SER A 39 -22.75 13.52 -17.74
C SER A 39 -21.90 14.46 -18.61
N THR A 40 -20.60 14.17 -18.78
CA THR A 40 -19.72 14.93 -19.68
C THR A 40 -20.19 14.85 -21.13
N LYS A 41 -20.57 13.64 -21.58
CA LYS A 41 -21.03 13.41 -22.94
C LYS A 41 -22.36 14.12 -23.20
N GLU A 42 -23.32 14.03 -22.30
CA GLU A 42 -24.64 14.68 -22.43
C GLU A 42 -24.52 16.20 -22.54
N LEU A 43 -23.70 16.83 -21.68
CA LEU A 43 -23.41 18.26 -21.78
C LEU A 43 -22.76 18.61 -23.12
N THR A 44 -21.77 17.81 -23.54
CA THR A 44 -21.05 18.04 -24.80
C THR A 44 -21.96 17.91 -26.02
N ASP A 45 -22.81 16.88 -26.05
CA ASP A 45 -23.75 16.62 -27.13
C ASP A 45 -24.80 17.76 -27.20
N TYR A 46 -25.29 18.22 -26.05
CA TYR A 46 -26.23 19.35 -25.97
C TYR A 46 -25.62 20.65 -26.52
N VAL A 47 -24.43 21.02 -26.04
CA VAL A 47 -23.72 22.23 -26.48
C VAL A 47 -23.40 22.17 -27.98
N ASN A 48 -22.95 21.01 -28.48
CA ASN A 48 -22.66 20.83 -29.89
C ASN A 48 -23.90 20.94 -30.77
N ALA A 49 -25.03 20.38 -30.32
CA ALA A 49 -26.31 20.48 -31.03
C ALA A 49 -26.78 21.95 -31.11
N ALA A 50 -26.68 22.69 -30.01
CA ALA A 50 -27.00 24.12 -29.97
C ALA A 50 -26.13 24.94 -30.92
N GLN A 51 -24.80 24.76 -30.86
CA GLN A 51 -23.85 25.44 -31.75
C GLN A 51 -24.05 25.10 -33.23
N LYS A 52 -24.39 23.83 -33.53
CA LYS A 52 -24.69 23.42 -34.90
C LYS A 52 -25.94 24.11 -35.42
N SER A 53 -27.01 24.15 -34.61
CA SER A 53 -28.25 24.85 -34.95
C SER A 53 -28.00 26.35 -35.19
N GLU A 54 -27.16 26.99 -34.36
CA GLU A 54 -26.76 28.40 -34.51
C GLU A 54 -26.08 28.66 -35.85
N ARG A 55 -25.13 27.79 -36.24
CA ARG A 55 -24.43 27.88 -37.54
C ARG A 55 -25.35 27.65 -38.72
N GLU A 56 -26.31 26.73 -38.61
CA GLU A 56 -27.20 26.36 -39.71
C GLU A 56 -28.31 27.39 -39.95
N MET A 57 -28.81 28.07 -38.91
CA MET A 57 -29.92 29.03 -39.05
C MET A 57 -29.49 30.49 -39.24
N GLY A 58 -28.25 30.87 -38.86
CA GLY A 58 -27.73 32.22 -39.09
C GLY A 58 -28.64 33.31 -38.50
N GLU A 59 -29.07 34.28 -39.33
CA GLU A 59 -29.98 35.37 -38.91
C GLU A 59 -31.41 34.92 -38.57
N PHE A 60 -31.80 33.70 -38.96
CA PHE A 60 -33.11 33.11 -38.66
C PHE A 60 -33.10 32.20 -37.44
N TYR A 61 -32.05 32.27 -36.60
CA TYR A 61 -31.93 31.44 -35.42
C TYR A 61 -33.08 31.69 -34.44
N ASP A 62 -34.06 30.79 -34.47
CA ASP A 62 -35.11 30.73 -33.48
C ASP A 62 -34.55 30.12 -32.19
N TYR A 63 -34.42 30.96 -31.15
CA TYR A 63 -33.86 30.62 -29.85
C TYR A 63 -34.66 29.54 -29.10
N HIS A 64 -35.82 29.10 -29.63
CA HIS A 64 -36.69 28.13 -28.98
C HIS A 64 -36.12 26.71 -28.79
N ASN A 65 -35.01 26.34 -29.45
CA ASN A 65 -34.36 25.03 -29.26
C ASN A 65 -33.20 25.01 -28.24
N TYR A 66 -32.75 26.18 -27.78
CA TYR A 66 -31.69 26.28 -26.79
C TYR A 66 -32.26 26.86 -25.49
N ASP A 67 -32.28 26.02 -24.45
CA ASP A 67 -32.73 26.41 -23.13
C ASP A 67 -31.52 26.54 -22.20
N LEU A 68 -31.18 27.78 -21.87
CA LEU A 68 -30.13 28.11 -20.91
C LEU A 68 -30.30 27.39 -19.56
N ARG A 69 -31.54 27.07 -19.17
CA ARG A 69 -31.81 26.31 -17.93
C ARG A 69 -31.34 24.87 -18.06
N VAL A 70 -31.60 24.24 -19.20
CA VAL A 70 -31.17 22.85 -19.48
C VAL A 70 -29.65 22.78 -19.52
N GLU A 71 -28.97 23.73 -20.17
CA GLU A 71 -27.49 23.76 -20.12
C GLU A 71 -26.98 23.94 -18.68
N ALA A 72 -27.57 24.85 -17.92
CA ALA A 72 -27.17 25.08 -16.53
C ALA A 72 -27.34 23.82 -15.68
N GLU A 73 -28.46 23.10 -15.84
CA GLU A 73 -28.70 21.81 -15.17
C GLU A 73 -27.66 20.76 -15.55
N LEU A 74 -27.37 20.60 -16.85
CA LEU A 74 -26.35 19.65 -17.33
C LEU A 74 -24.94 19.99 -16.83
N ARG A 75 -24.59 21.29 -16.74
CA ARG A 75 -23.32 21.75 -16.14
C ARG A 75 -23.26 21.45 -14.65
N HIS A 76 -24.35 21.66 -13.93
CA HIS A 76 -24.41 21.31 -12.51
C HIS A 76 -24.28 19.80 -12.30
N GLU A 77 -24.88 19.00 -13.16
CA GLU A 77 -24.75 17.54 -13.11
C GLU A 77 -23.33 17.07 -13.43
N GLU A 78 -22.69 17.60 -14.48
CA GLU A 78 -21.30 17.28 -14.81
C GLU A 78 -20.35 17.65 -13.66
N MET A 79 -20.54 18.83 -13.06
CA MET A 79 -19.76 19.27 -11.90
C MET A 79 -19.96 18.35 -10.70
N ALA A 80 -21.20 17.91 -10.44
CA ALA A 80 -21.51 16.97 -9.37
C ALA A 80 -20.85 15.60 -9.62
N ALA A 81 -20.91 15.09 -10.85
CA ALA A 81 -20.29 13.82 -11.24
C ALA A 81 -18.76 13.87 -11.12
N GLN A 82 -18.14 14.98 -11.54
CA GLN A 82 -16.71 15.21 -11.39
C GLN A 82 -16.30 15.26 -9.92
N ALA A 83 -17.02 16.02 -9.09
CA ALA A 83 -16.76 16.11 -7.65
C ALA A 83 -16.91 14.76 -6.95
N GLN A 84 -17.93 13.98 -7.30
CA GLN A 84 -18.15 12.63 -6.77
C GLN A 84 -17.00 11.69 -7.15
N PHE A 85 -16.55 11.71 -8.41
CA PHE A 85 -15.43 10.89 -8.87
C PHE A 85 -14.11 11.24 -8.16
N GLU A 86 -13.81 12.53 -8.03
CA GLU A 86 -12.62 13.01 -7.32
C GLU A 86 -12.65 12.64 -5.84
N PHE A 87 -13.80 12.87 -5.18
CA PHE A 87 -13.98 12.51 -3.77
C PHE A 87 -13.80 11.01 -3.54
N PHE A 88 -14.40 10.17 -4.39
CA PHE A 88 -14.26 8.74 -4.30
C PHE A 88 -12.80 8.29 -4.46
N ASN A 89 -12.07 8.83 -5.44
CA ASN A 89 -10.67 8.49 -5.67
C ASN A 89 -9.78 8.90 -4.50
N PHE A 90 -10.03 10.08 -3.91
CA PHE A 90 -9.35 10.51 -2.71
C PHE A 90 -9.56 9.52 -1.56
N GLN A 91 -10.82 9.13 -1.30
CA GLN A 91 -11.16 8.18 -0.23
C GLN A 91 -10.57 6.78 -0.48
N LYS A 92 -10.62 6.30 -1.72
CA LYS A 92 -9.98 5.04 -2.14
C LYS A 92 -8.48 5.07 -1.85
N GLU A 93 -7.79 6.15 -2.19
CA GLU A 93 -6.36 6.30 -1.93
C GLU A 93 -6.05 6.29 -0.43
N GLN A 94 -6.83 7.00 0.40
CA GLN A 94 -6.65 6.98 1.86
C GLN A 94 -6.83 5.56 2.43
N HIS A 95 -7.85 4.84 2.00
CA HIS A 95 -8.06 3.45 2.42
C HIS A 95 -6.89 2.55 2.04
N LEU A 96 -6.41 2.63 0.79
CA LEU A 96 -5.26 1.85 0.33
C LEU A 96 -3.99 2.15 1.14
N ILE A 97 -3.73 3.42 1.43
CA ILE A 97 -2.60 3.82 2.29
C ILE A 97 -2.75 3.21 3.69
N SER A 98 -3.93 3.27 4.32
CA SER A 98 -4.16 2.68 5.65
C SER A 98 -3.95 1.16 5.66
N LEU A 99 -4.40 0.47 4.61
CA LEU A 99 -4.19 -0.97 4.46
C LEU A 99 -2.70 -1.32 4.35
N LEU A 100 -1.98 -0.59 3.50
CA LEU A 100 -0.54 -0.81 3.30
C LEU A 100 0.27 -0.45 4.55
N GLU A 101 -0.14 0.60 5.27
CA GLU A 101 0.42 0.93 6.58
C GLU A 101 0.28 -0.26 7.53
N MET A 102 -0.93 -0.80 7.70
CA MET A 102 -1.18 -1.96 8.55
C MET A 102 -0.30 -3.15 8.17
N LYS A 103 -0.21 -3.47 6.87
CA LYS A 103 0.63 -4.57 6.35
C LYS A 103 2.11 -4.35 6.69
N LEU A 104 2.64 -3.15 6.48
CA LEU A 104 4.05 -2.82 6.76
C LEU A 104 4.37 -2.83 8.25
N LEU A 105 3.48 -2.27 9.08
CA LEU A 105 3.64 -2.26 10.54
C LEU A 105 3.61 -3.68 11.10
N TYR A 106 2.70 -4.52 10.60
CA TYR A 106 2.60 -5.92 10.96
C TYR A 106 3.86 -6.69 10.55
N LEU A 107 4.30 -6.56 9.29
CA LEU A 107 5.50 -7.22 8.79
C LEU A 107 6.74 -6.88 9.63
N TYR A 108 6.91 -5.60 9.99
CA TYR A 108 8.03 -5.20 10.86
C TYR A 108 7.90 -5.82 12.26
N LYS A 109 6.68 -5.89 12.80
CA LYS A 109 6.45 -6.50 14.10
C LYS A 109 6.77 -8.00 14.09
N GLU A 110 6.40 -8.71 13.02
CA GLU A 110 6.75 -10.11 12.81
C GLU A 110 8.26 -10.32 12.75
N VAL A 111 9.00 -9.41 12.10
CA VAL A 111 10.47 -9.45 12.10
C VAL A 111 11.02 -9.35 13.52
N GLU A 112 10.51 -8.41 14.32
CA GLU A 112 10.95 -8.24 15.72
C GLU A 112 10.65 -9.48 16.56
N ILE A 113 9.45 -10.04 16.44
CA ILE A 113 9.04 -11.25 17.15
C ILE A 113 9.95 -12.41 16.78
N LYS A 114 10.13 -12.69 15.47
CA LYS A 114 10.97 -13.80 14.99
C LYS A 114 12.41 -13.68 15.45
N LEU A 115 13.01 -12.48 15.39
CA LEU A 115 14.37 -12.26 15.89
C LEU A 115 14.47 -12.53 17.39
N LYS A 116 13.50 -12.08 18.19
CA LYS A 116 13.45 -12.38 19.62
C LYS A 116 13.27 -13.86 19.89
N THR A 117 12.40 -14.55 19.15
CA THR A 117 12.19 -15.99 19.27
C THR A 117 13.48 -16.77 18.96
N ILE A 118 14.26 -16.36 17.97
CA ILE A 118 15.57 -16.96 17.70
C ILE A 118 16.52 -16.75 18.89
N LEU A 119 16.58 -15.53 19.44
CA LEU A 119 17.43 -15.22 20.59
C LEU A 119 17.07 -16.05 21.82
N SER A 120 15.78 -16.13 22.16
CA SER A 120 15.32 -16.92 23.32
C SER A 120 15.52 -18.41 23.11
N SER A 121 15.26 -18.95 21.91
CA SER A 121 15.33 -20.39 21.65
C SER A 121 16.74 -20.93 21.41
N LYS A 122 17.64 -20.15 20.82
CA LYS A 122 19.01 -20.60 20.48
C LYS A 122 20.07 -20.15 21.48
N PHE A 123 19.83 -19.05 22.20
CA PHE A 123 20.81 -18.46 23.10
C PHE A 123 20.29 -18.29 24.54
N ASN A 124 19.05 -18.70 24.84
CA ASN A 124 18.41 -18.54 26.15
C ASN A 124 18.40 -17.08 26.66
N GLU A 125 18.32 -16.12 25.73
CA GLU A 125 18.32 -14.70 26.04
C GLU A 125 16.94 -14.24 26.54
N LYS A 126 16.93 -13.35 27.55
CA LYS A 126 15.72 -12.66 28.00
C LYS A 126 15.37 -11.54 27.02
N THR A 127 14.15 -11.55 26.49
CA THR A 127 13.77 -10.69 25.35
C THR A 127 12.85 -9.54 25.70
N GLU A 128 12.41 -9.46 26.97
CA GLU A 128 11.52 -8.41 27.47
C GLU A 128 12.14 -7.02 27.25
N ASP A 129 13.45 -6.88 27.52
CA ASP A 129 14.16 -5.60 27.45
C ASP A 129 14.65 -5.21 26.04
N LEU A 130 14.46 -6.11 25.05
CA LEU A 130 14.88 -5.92 23.67
C LEU A 130 13.85 -5.08 22.89
N SER A 131 13.64 -3.84 23.33
CA SER A 131 12.61 -2.94 22.77
C SER A 131 12.96 -2.31 21.42
N SER A 132 14.19 -2.50 20.90
CA SER A 132 14.61 -1.92 19.62
C SER A 132 15.46 -2.90 18.81
N LEU A 133 15.42 -2.76 17.48
CA LEU A 133 16.26 -3.54 16.57
C LEU A 133 17.76 -3.44 16.92
N TYR A 134 18.22 -2.27 17.38
CA TYR A 134 19.61 -2.09 17.79
C TYR A 134 20.00 -2.99 18.97
N LYS A 135 19.13 -3.12 19.99
CA LYS A 135 19.36 -4.03 21.12
C LYS A 135 19.37 -5.48 20.68
N ILE A 136 18.42 -5.86 19.81
CA ILE A 136 18.34 -7.20 19.21
C ILE A 136 19.66 -7.52 18.48
N VAL A 137 20.13 -6.62 17.62
CA VAL A 137 21.37 -6.79 16.86
C VAL A 137 22.60 -6.92 17.76
N ASN A 138 22.67 -6.13 18.84
CA ASN A 138 23.77 -6.25 19.81
C ASN A 138 23.74 -7.61 20.51
N CYS A 139 22.56 -8.13 20.86
CA CYS A 139 22.41 -9.44 21.48
C CYS A 139 22.89 -10.58 20.55
N PHE A 140 22.55 -10.54 19.26
CA PHE A 140 23.11 -11.46 18.26
C PHE A 140 24.64 -11.37 18.18
N LYS A 141 25.19 -10.14 18.20
CA LYS A 141 26.63 -9.92 18.15
C LYS A 141 27.37 -10.52 19.36
N ILE A 142 26.80 -10.39 20.57
CA ILE A 142 27.33 -11.01 21.80
C ILE A 142 27.38 -12.54 21.63
N ASN A 143 26.35 -13.11 20.99
CA ASN A 143 26.26 -14.52 20.63
C ASN A 143 27.05 -14.90 19.36
N LYS A 144 28.04 -14.08 18.97
CA LYS A 144 28.96 -14.29 17.82
C LYS A 144 28.28 -14.35 16.44
N VAL A 145 27.04 -13.88 16.32
CA VAL A 145 26.32 -13.79 15.03
C VAL A 145 26.20 -12.34 14.62
N ASN A 146 26.83 -11.96 13.51
CA ASN A 146 26.75 -10.59 13.01
C ASN A 146 25.64 -10.45 11.96
N ILE A 147 24.40 -10.34 12.41
CA ILE A 147 23.24 -10.24 11.49
C ILE A 147 23.28 -9.02 10.57
N LYS A 148 24.06 -7.98 10.89
CA LYS A 148 24.24 -6.82 9.99
C LYS A 148 24.95 -7.17 8.69
N LYS A 149 25.73 -8.26 8.68
CA LYS A 149 26.46 -8.75 7.51
C LYS A 149 25.66 -9.77 6.71
N ILE A 150 24.50 -10.19 7.20
CA ILE A 150 23.65 -11.17 6.52
C ILE A 150 22.82 -10.43 5.48
N ASP A 151 22.77 -11.01 4.28
CA ASP A 151 21.99 -10.45 3.18
C ASP A 151 20.50 -10.32 3.55
N GLY A 152 19.88 -9.20 3.17
CA GLY A 152 18.53 -8.81 3.57
C GLY A 152 18.42 -8.03 4.90
N TYR A 153 19.49 -7.90 5.70
CA TYR A 153 19.46 -7.04 6.90
C TYR A 153 19.16 -5.56 6.56
N ALA A 154 19.71 -5.08 5.44
CA ALA A 154 19.47 -3.72 4.97
C ALA A 154 17.97 -3.49 4.74
N ASP A 155 17.27 -4.47 4.16
CA ASP A 155 15.83 -4.41 3.91
C ASP A 155 15.00 -4.37 5.20
N ILE A 156 15.42 -5.08 6.26
CA ILE A 156 14.80 -4.96 7.60
C ILE A 156 14.99 -3.56 8.18
N ASN A 157 16.19 -2.99 8.05
CA ASN A 157 16.42 -1.64 8.53
C ASN A 157 15.62 -0.61 7.71
N ASN A 158 15.47 -0.82 6.40
CA ASN A 158 14.64 0.02 5.54
C ASN A 158 13.17 -0.07 5.97
N LEU A 159 12.67 -1.29 6.23
CA LEU A 159 11.32 -1.50 6.75
C LEU A 159 11.11 -0.78 8.08
N ARG A 160 12.07 -0.85 9.02
CA ARG A 160 12.03 -0.09 10.28
C ARG A 160 11.89 1.42 10.05
N LEU A 161 12.62 1.99 9.09
CA LEU A 161 12.57 3.42 8.79
C LEU A 161 11.18 3.82 8.28
N VAL A 162 10.63 3.06 7.33
CA VAL A 162 9.29 3.28 6.78
C VAL A 162 8.22 3.11 7.86
N SER A 163 8.27 2.05 8.66
CA SER A 163 7.32 1.82 9.75
C SER A 163 7.33 2.94 10.80
N ASN A 164 8.49 3.53 11.09
CA ASN A 164 8.58 4.67 12.01
C ASN A 164 7.95 5.93 11.42
N ASP A 165 8.22 6.22 10.15
CA ASP A 165 7.64 7.39 9.46
C ASP A 165 6.11 7.29 9.38
N LEU A 166 5.58 6.09 9.07
CA LEU A 166 4.15 5.80 9.06
C LEU A 166 3.51 6.04 10.43
N LYS A 167 4.03 5.43 11.51
CA LYS A 167 3.50 5.55 12.88
C LYS A 167 3.38 6.98 13.40
N HIS A 168 4.30 7.86 13.00
CA HIS A 168 4.45 9.17 13.66
C HIS A 168 3.89 10.33 12.86
N SER A 169 3.85 10.24 11.52
CA SER A 169 3.52 11.43 10.74
C SER A 169 2.90 11.19 9.38
N LEU A 170 2.90 9.95 8.86
CA LEU A 170 2.65 9.64 7.43
C LEU A 170 3.50 10.49 6.46
N LYS A 171 4.54 11.17 6.97
CA LYS A 171 5.48 11.99 6.22
C LYS A 171 6.79 11.24 6.09
N ILE A 172 7.40 11.35 4.92
CA ILE A 172 8.66 10.71 4.60
C ILE A 172 9.78 11.52 5.24
N ASN A 173 10.39 10.98 6.30
CA ASN A 173 11.49 11.59 7.04
C ASN A 173 12.71 10.67 7.02
N GLY A 174 12.71 9.63 7.86
CA GLY A 174 13.80 8.67 7.95
C GLY A 174 13.95 7.83 6.67
N SER A 175 12.82 7.55 6.01
CA SER A 175 12.74 6.79 4.76
C SER A 175 13.13 7.58 3.51
N LYS A 176 13.33 8.91 3.59
CA LYS A 176 13.75 9.75 2.45
C LYS A 176 15.07 9.31 1.79
N LYS A 177 15.89 8.56 2.53
CA LYS A 177 17.19 8.02 2.07
C LYS A 177 17.04 6.79 1.17
N LEU A 178 15.85 6.20 1.12
CA LEU A 178 15.56 5.04 0.28
C LEU A 178 15.23 5.53 -1.12
N GLN A 179 15.71 4.81 -2.14
CA GLN A 179 15.53 5.18 -3.53
C GLN A 179 14.04 5.29 -3.90
N GLU A 180 13.22 4.43 -3.31
CA GLU A 180 11.77 4.36 -3.52
C GLU A 180 11.03 5.61 -3.05
N PHE A 181 11.58 6.36 -2.08
CA PHE A 181 10.94 7.53 -1.45
C PHE A 181 11.71 8.84 -1.70
N ASN A 182 12.73 8.81 -2.56
CA ASN A 182 13.52 9.99 -2.86
C ASN A 182 12.67 11.02 -3.64
N GLY A 183 12.68 12.27 -3.17
CA GLY A 183 11.90 13.35 -3.78
C GLY A 183 10.40 13.34 -3.44
N VAL A 184 9.93 12.41 -2.61
CA VAL A 184 8.52 12.30 -2.22
C VAL A 184 8.34 12.82 -0.79
N GLU A 185 7.34 13.68 -0.56
CA GLU A 185 7.06 14.25 0.76
C GLU A 185 6.10 13.40 1.62
N ARG A 186 5.16 12.70 0.96
CA ARG A 186 4.11 11.91 1.60
C ARG A 186 3.99 10.54 0.96
N PHE A 187 3.59 9.56 1.74
CA PHE A 187 3.30 8.24 1.19
C PHE A 187 2.09 8.27 0.26
N ASN A 188 2.16 7.48 -0.80
CA ASN A 188 1.02 7.10 -1.63
C ASN A 188 0.97 5.57 -1.72
N SER A 189 -0.21 5.05 -2.05
CA SER A 189 -0.48 3.61 -2.08
C SER A 189 0.46 2.89 -3.04
N HIS A 190 0.68 3.43 -4.23
CA HIS A 190 1.53 2.81 -5.25
C HIS A 190 2.98 2.58 -4.79
N VAL A 191 3.60 3.60 -4.19
CA VAL A 191 4.99 3.49 -3.73
C VAL A 191 5.10 2.57 -2.52
N LEU A 192 4.14 2.62 -1.59
CA LEU A 192 4.10 1.72 -0.43
C LEU A 192 3.93 0.25 -0.83
N ASP A 193 3.03 -0.02 -1.78
CA ASP A 193 2.77 -1.37 -2.28
C ASP A 193 4.00 -1.95 -2.96
N LYS A 194 4.62 -1.18 -3.86
CA LYS A 194 5.88 -1.57 -4.52
C LYS A 194 7.00 -1.83 -3.51
N PHE A 195 7.11 -0.98 -2.48
CA PHE A 195 8.08 -1.17 -1.41
C PHE A 195 7.81 -2.49 -0.67
N LEU A 196 6.57 -2.71 -0.23
CA LEU A 196 6.17 -3.92 0.49
C LEU A 196 6.51 -5.19 -0.32
N TYR A 197 6.06 -5.25 -1.58
CA TYR A 197 6.31 -6.39 -2.47
C TYR A 197 7.81 -6.71 -2.59
N GLY A 198 8.66 -5.68 -2.71
CA GLY A 198 10.10 -5.84 -2.81
C GLY A 198 10.79 -6.30 -1.52
N LYS A 199 10.16 -6.15 -0.34
CA LYS A 199 10.78 -6.51 0.96
C LYS A 199 10.44 -7.91 1.43
N VAL A 200 9.25 -8.42 1.16
CA VAL A 200 8.77 -9.66 1.80
C VAL A 200 9.69 -10.85 1.50
N TYR A 201 10.02 -11.09 0.23
CA TYR A 201 10.93 -12.19 -0.16
C TYR A 201 12.32 -12.09 0.47
N LYS A 202 12.86 -10.86 0.56
CA LYS A 202 14.19 -10.62 1.10
C LYS A 202 14.23 -10.84 2.61
N ILE A 203 13.18 -10.47 3.32
CA ILE A 203 13.03 -10.69 4.77
C ILE A 203 12.95 -12.18 5.07
N GLU A 204 12.20 -12.96 4.29
CA GLU A 204 12.13 -14.40 4.49
C GLU A 204 13.49 -15.08 4.24
N SER A 205 14.16 -14.68 3.15
CA SER A 205 15.50 -15.17 2.80
C SER A 205 16.51 -14.86 3.91
N PHE A 206 16.44 -13.66 4.51
CA PHE A 206 17.28 -13.26 5.62
C PHE A 206 17.13 -14.18 6.84
N PHE A 207 15.92 -14.60 7.20
CA PHE A 207 15.72 -15.50 8.34
C PHE A 207 16.32 -16.89 8.09
N LYS A 208 16.22 -17.41 6.87
CA LYS A 208 16.89 -18.67 6.48
C LYS A 208 18.41 -18.55 6.64
N LEU A 209 18.99 -17.47 6.14
CA LEU A 209 20.43 -17.20 6.27
C LEU A 209 20.88 -17.01 7.73
N ILE A 210 20.06 -16.40 8.61
CA ILE A 210 20.37 -16.34 10.04
C ILE A 210 20.49 -17.74 10.63
N ILE A 211 19.47 -18.59 10.41
CA ILE A 211 19.44 -19.93 11.00
C ILE A 211 20.65 -20.75 10.54
N ASP A 212 21.02 -20.65 9.28
CA ASP A 212 22.21 -21.31 8.75
C ASP A 212 23.51 -20.76 9.32
N SER A 213 23.61 -19.44 9.45
CA SER A 213 24.75 -18.80 10.11
C SER A 213 24.89 -19.26 11.57
N ILE A 214 23.77 -19.50 12.27
CA ILE A 214 23.78 -20.03 13.65
C ILE A 214 24.22 -21.50 13.65
N ASN A 215 23.77 -22.29 12.68
CA ASN A 215 24.12 -23.70 12.55
C ASN A 215 25.52 -23.94 11.95
N GLY A 216 26.26 -22.88 11.60
CA GLY A 216 27.61 -22.97 11.01
C GLY A 216 27.64 -23.37 9.54
N VAL A 217 26.50 -23.29 8.84
CA VAL A 217 26.42 -23.58 7.40
C VAL A 217 26.85 -22.34 6.61
N LYS A 218 27.82 -22.50 5.70
CA LYS A 218 28.20 -21.43 4.76
C LYS A 218 27.19 -21.40 3.61
N VAL A 219 26.32 -20.40 3.58
CA VAL A 219 25.38 -20.18 2.47
C VAL A 219 25.57 -18.80 1.88
N ASN A 220 25.66 -18.74 0.54
CA ASN A 220 25.95 -17.51 -0.20
C ASN A 220 24.71 -16.84 -0.81
N ALA A 221 23.55 -17.51 -0.90
CA ALA A 221 22.25 -16.93 -1.23
C ALA A 221 21.15 -17.99 -1.15
N TYR A 222 19.92 -17.59 -0.81
CA TYR A 222 18.71 -18.40 -1.02
C TYR A 222 17.82 -17.75 -2.06
N ILE A 223 17.29 -18.55 -2.97
CA ILE A 223 16.14 -18.19 -3.79
C ILE A 223 14.92 -18.79 -3.08
N VAL A 224 14.05 -17.94 -2.54
CA VAL A 224 12.77 -18.38 -1.99
C VAL A 224 11.80 -18.54 -3.16
N SER A 225 11.37 -19.77 -3.41
CA SER A 225 10.26 -20.08 -4.34
C SER A 225 9.05 -20.54 -3.53
N GLY A 226 7.92 -19.85 -3.68
CA GLY A 226 6.66 -20.18 -3.01
C GLY A 226 5.75 -18.96 -2.87
N ASP A 227 4.47 -19.22 -2.59
CA ASP A 227 3.48 -18.19 -2.31
C ASP A 227 3.71 -17.59 -0.92
N ILE A 228 3.79 -16.28 -0.88
CA ILE A 228 3.91 -15.50 0.35
C ILE A 228 2.53 -15.48 1.04
N PRO A 229 2.47 -15.48 2.39
CA PRO A 229 1.21 -15.41 3.13
C PRO A 229 0.55 -14.01 3.14
N PHE A 230 0.65 -13.23 2.05
CA PHE A 230 0.01 -11.92 1.92
C PHE A 230 -0.64 -11.73 0.54
#